data_AF-A0A6J4XUQ2-F1
#
_entry.id   AF-A0A6J4XUQ2-F1
#
_cell.length_a   1.000
_cell.length_b   1.000
_cell.length_c   1.000
_cell.angle_alpha   90.00
_cell.angle_beta   90.00
_cell.angle_gamma   90.00
#
_symmetry.space_group_name_H-M   'P 1'
#
loop_
_entity.id
_entity.type
_entity.pdbx_description
1 polymer ?
#
loop_
_entity_poly.entity_id
_entity_poly.type
_entity_poly.pdbx_seq_one_letter_code
_entity_poly.pdbx_strand_id
1 'polypeptide(L)'
;MFGNSPTAFRFYVLPALLILVFSSSIYAGNVLKGLDRDSFGVAIKGYDSVAYFTEGRAVKGNEKYSFSWNEAVWHFSSADHRELFAADPKKYVPHRGGW
;
A
#
# COMPACT_ATOMS: atom_id res chain seq x y z
N MET A 1 -15.92 -32.97 -61.57
CA MET A 1 -14.90 -32.91 -60.51
C MET A 1 -15.49 -33.56 -59.26
N PHE A 2 -14.85 -34.65 -58.82
CA PHE A 2 -15.09 -35.47 -57.62
C PHE A 2 -15.04 -34.61 -56.34
N GLY A 3 -15.67 -34.88 -55.19
CA GLY A 3 -16.48 -36.00 -54.68
C GLY A 3 -16.80 -35.80 -53.18
N ASN A 4 -17.76 -36.59 -52.68
CA ASN A 4 -18.01 -37.06 -51.30
C ASN A 4 -18.33 -36.10 -50.11
N SER A 5 -19.55 -36.25 -49.58
CA SER A 5 -19.92 -36.14 -48.14
C SER A 5 -19.40 -37.36 -47.35
N PRO A 6 -19.70 -37.60 -46.05
CA PRO A 6 -20.13 -36.79 -44.89
C PRO A 6 -19.24 -37.03 -43.65
N THR A 7 -19.49 -36.37 -42.49
CA THR A 7 -19.36 -36.87 -41.08
C THR A 7 -19.29 -35.69 -40.12
N ALA A 8 -20.28 -35.44 -39.26
CA ALA A 8 -20.53 -36.07 -37.95
C ALA A 8 -19.61 -35.58 -36.81
N PHE A 9 -20.28 -35.12 -35.75
CA PHE A 9 -19.82 -34.74 -34.41
C PHE A 9 -18.46 -35.28 -33.97
N ARG A 10 -17.61 -34.37 -33.47
CA ARG A 10 -16.57 -34.70 -32.48
C ARG A 10 -16.63 -33.71 -31.32
N PHE A 11 -17.07 -34.24 -30.18
CA PHE A 11 -16.90 -33.66 -28.86
C PHE A 11 -15.42 -33.33 -28.65
N TYR A 12 -15.09 -32.05 -28.42
CA TYR A 12 -13.86 -31.71 -27.71
C TYR A 12 -14.23 -31.24 -26.31
N VAL A 13 -13.96 -32.18 -25.40
CA VAL A 13 -13.93 -32.07 -23.95
C VAL A 13 -13.14 -30.82 -23.56
N LEU A 14 -13.74 -29.98 -22.73
CA LEU A 14 -13.12 -28.86 -22.05
C LEU A 14 -11.80 -29.29 -21.38
N PRO A 15 -10.66 -28.63 -21.62
CA PRO A 15 -9.61 -28.60 -20.62
C PRO A 15 -9.89 -27.41 -19.71
N ALA A 16 -10.22 -27.73 -18.46
CA ALA A 16 -10.18 -26.82 -17.33
C ALA A 16 -8.84 -26.08 -17.31
N LEU A 17 -8.86 -24.76 -17.55
CA LEU A 17 -7.71 -23.91 -17.27
C LEU A 17 -7.93 -23.22 -15.92
N LEU A 18 -7.54 -23.93 -14.88
CA LEU A 18 -7.39 -23.43 -13.53
C LEU A 18 -6.20 -22.46 -13.51
N ILE A 19 -6.42 -21.16 -13.72
CA ILE A 19 -5.37 -20.15 -13.49
C ILE A 19 -5.45 -19.70 -12.03
N LEU A 20 -4.79 -20.45 -11.14
CA LEU A 20 -4.41 -19.96 -9.82
C LEU A 20 -3.28 -18.94 -10.00
N VAL A 21 -3.63 -17.66 -10.14
CA VAL A 21 -2.64 -16.58 -9.97
C VAL A 21 -2.44 -16.39 -8.47
N PHE A 22 -1.54 -17.18 -7.89
CA PHE A 22 -0.91 -16.79 -6.63
C PHE A 22 -0.01 -15.60 -6.94
N SER A 23 -0.57 -14.39 -6.82
CA SER A 23 0.24 -13.17 -6.87
C SER A 23 1.09 -13.14 -5.61
N SER A 24 2.32 -13.63 -5.71
CA SER A 24 3.33 -13.49 -4.67
C SER A 24 3.74 -12.02 -4.57
N SER A 25 3.09 -11.28 -3.68
CA SER A 25 3.61 -9.98 -3.24
C SER A 25 4.90 -10.22 -2.44
N ILE A 26 6.03 -10.33 -3.14
CA ILE A 26 7.35 -10.25 -2.51
C ILE A 26 7.53 -8.80 -2.04
N TYR A 27 7.27 -8.55 -0.77
CA TYR A 27 7.68 -7.29 -0.14
C TYR A 27 9.16 -7.39 0.26
N ALA A 28 10.06 -7.33 -0.73
CA ALA A 28 11.49 -7.15 -0.52
C ALA A 28 11.79 -5.67 -0.21
N GLY A 29 11.27 -5.17 0.91
CA GLY A 29 11.45 -3.77 1.30
C GLY A 29 12.71 -3.57 2.12
N ASN A 30 13.91 -3.67 1.53
CA ASN A 30 15.15 -3.35 2.28
C ASN A 30 16.37 -2.92 1.44
N VAL A 31 16.20 -2.29 0.26
CA VAL A 31 17.35 -1.91 -0.60
C VAL A 31 17.61 -0.40 -0.70
N LEU A 32 16.74 0.49 -0.23
CA LEU A 32 16.95 1.95 -0.38
C LEU A 32 16.77 2.70 0.94
N LYS A 33 17.57 2.39 1.96
CA LYS A 33 17.50 3.07 3.27
C LYS A 33 18.14 4.47 3.31
N GLY A 34 18.75 4.98 2.23
CA GLY A 34 19.57 6.20 2.36
C GLY A 34 19.88 7.02 1.11
N LEU A 35 19.05 7.03 0.06
CA LEU A 35 19.32 7.90 -1.12
C LEU A 35 18.16 8.80 -1.58
N ASP A 36 17.00 8.81 -0.89
CA ASP A 36 15.88 9.68 -1.31
C ASP A 36 14.93 10.12 -0.17
N ARG A 37 15.35 9.95 1.10
CA ARG A 37 14.54 10.31 2.30
C ARG A 37 15.03 11.57 3.03
N ASP A 38 16.12 12.18 2.59
CA ASP A 38 16.95 13.06 3.43
C ASP A 38 16.70 14.58 3.30
N SER A 39 15.75 15.04 2.49
CA SER A 39 15.42 16.48 2.44
C SER A 39 14.18 16.87 3.25
N PHE A 40 13.36 15.92 3.70
CA PHE A 40 12.11 16.20 4.40
C PHE A 40 12.24 15.92 5.89
N GLY A 41 11.91 16.92 6.72
CA GLY A 41 11.91 16.79 8.18
C GLY A 41 10.89 15.75 8.65
N VAL A 42 11.12 15.18 9.83
CA VAL A 42 10.15 14.27 10.45
C VAL A 42 8.97 15.08 10.98
N ALA A 43 7.77 14.79 10.46
CA ALA A 43 6.53 15.45 10.87
C ALA A 43 6.27 15.25 12.36
N ILE A 44 5.79 16.30 13.03
CA ILE A 44 5.33 16.27 14.42
C ILE A 44 6.27 15.52 15.39
N LYS A 45 7.59 15.66 15.19
CA LYS A 45 8.65 15.00 15.99
C LYS A 45 8.54 13.46 15.99
N GLY A 46 7.93 12.88 14.96
CA GLY A 46 7.77 11.44 14.75
C GLY A 46 6.69 10.81 15.62
N TYR A 47 5.72 11.59 16.08
CA TYR A 47 4.51 11.05 16.70
C TYR A 47 3.49 10.65 15.64
N ASP A 48 2.61 9.73 16.01
CA ASP A 48 1.51 9.26 15.20
C ASP A 48 0.38 10.29 15.21
N SER A 49 0.12 10.91 14.06
CA SER A 49 -0.92 11.91 13.95
C SER A 49 -2.32 11.32 14.08
N VAL A 50 -2.55 10.13 13.54
CA VAL A 50 -3.84 9.42 13.58
C VAL A 50 -4.19 9.06 15.01
N ALA A 51 -3.22 8.59 15.81
CA ALA A 51 -3.41 8.28 17.22
C ALA A 51 -3.90 9.48 18.05
N TYR A 52 -3.53 10.72 17.69
CA TYR A 52 -4.11 11.90 18.35
C TYR A 52 -5.62 12.02 18.11
N PHE A 53 -6.10 11.65 16.93
CA PHE A 53 -7.52 11.74 16.57
C PHE A 53 -8.32 10.51 16.97
N THR A 54 -7.72 9.32 16.98
CA THR A 54 -8.41 8.05 17.28
C THR A 54 -8.30 7.64 18.74
N GLU A 55 -7.15 7.88 19.37
CA GLU A 55 -6.86 7.47 20.75
C GLU A 55 -6.81 8.65 21.73
N GLY A 56 -6.77 9.90 21.24
CA GLY A 56 -6.72 11.09 22.08
C GLY A 56 -5.42 11.27 22.85
N ARG A 57 -4.34 10.56 22.47
CA ARG A 57 -3.04 10.61 23.15
C ARG A 57 -1.88 10.62 22.16
N ALA A 58 -0.74 11.18 22.58
CA ALA A 58 0.50 11.14 21.82
C ALA A 58 1.08 9.72 21.82
N VAL A 59 1.16 9.09 20.65
CA VAL A 59 1.83 7.79 20.48
C VAL A 59 3.04 7.97 19.59
N LYS A 60 4.20 7.44 19.98
CA LYS A 60 5.40 7.53 19.15
C LYS A 60 5.23 6.64 17.92
N GLY A 61 5.45 7.21 16.74
CA GLY A 61 5.42 6.47 15.49
C GLY A 61 6.70 5.65 15.28
N ASN A 62 6.62 4.68 14.38
CA ASN A 62 7.72 3.82 13.98
C ASN A 62 8.12 4.15 12.53
N GLU A 63 9.42 4.28 12.26
CA GLU A 63 9.95 4.53 10.90
C GLU A 63 9.51 3.47 9.87
N LYS A 64 9.21 2.24 10.34
CA LYS A 64 8.69 1.14 9.53
C LYS A 64 7.31 1.46 8.94
N TYR A 65 6.50 2.22 9.66
CA TYR A 65 5.20 2.70 9.21
C TYR A 65 5.33 4.18 8.90
N SER A 66 5.98 4.49 7.78
CA SER A 66 6.22 5.86 7.33
C SER A 66 5.41 6.23 6.09
N PHE A 67 5.08 7.51 5.96
CA PHE A 67 4.45 8.08 4.78
C PHE A 67 5.00 9.48 4.52
N SER A 68 5.48 9.73 3.30
CA SER A 68 5.94 11.06 2.91
C SER A 68 4.78 11.86 2.36
N TRP A 69 4.48 13.00 2.97
CA TRP A 69 3.40 13.89 2.54
C TRP A 69 3.68 15.32 2.98
N ASN A 70 3.42 16.26 2.07
CA ASN A 70 3.60 17.71 2.30
C ASN A 70 5.01 18.05 2.84
N GLU A 71 6.03 17.57 2.12
CA GLU A 71 7.45 17.82 2.42
C GLU A 71 7.89 17.37 3.83
N ALA A 72 7.19 16.40 4.41
CA ALA A 72 7.52 15.81 5.69
C ALA A 72 7.37 14.29 5.68
N VAL A 73 8.16 13.61 6.51
CA VAL A 73 8.04 12.18 6.77
C VAL A 73 7.20 11.96 8.01
N TRP A 74 6.04 11.34 7.84
CA TRP A 74 5.11 11.00 8.92
C TRP A 74 5.39 9.59 9.42
N HIS A 75 5.42 9.40 10.74
CA HIS A 75 5.60 8.09 11.37
C HIS A 75 4.34 7.68 12.11
N PHE A 76 3.96 6.42 11.97
CA PHE A 76 2.74 5.87 12.58
C PHE A 76 3.09 4.70 13.50
N SER A 77 2.26 4.48 14.50
CA SER A 77 2.40 3.39 15.47
C SER A 77 2.03 2.03 14.87
N SER A 78 1.21 2.02 13.81
CA SER A 78 0.74 0.83 13.10
C SER A 78 0.64 1.06 11.58
N ALA A 79 0.55 -0.03 10.82
CA ALA A 79 0.28 0.02 9.38
C ALA A 79 -1.11 0.61 9.09
N ASP A 80 -2.12 0.22 9.87
CA ASP A 80 -3.49 0.72 9.75
C ASP A 80 -3.57 2.24 9.89
N HIS A 81 -2.83 2.82 10.84
CA HIS A 81 -2.76 4.27 10.99
C HIS A 81 -2.09 4.95 9.79
N ARG A 82 -1.04 4.35 9.23
CA ARG A 82 -0.40 4.85 8.00
C ARG A 82 -1.37 4.81 6.81
N GLU A 83 -2.24 3.80 6.73
CA GLU A 83 -3.27 3.69 5.70
C GLU A 83 -4.40 4.70 5.89
N LEU A 84 -4.89 4.87 7.13
CA LEU A 84 -5.87 5.91 7.47
C LEU A 84 -5.37 7.31 7.10
N PHE A 85 -4.11 7.60 7.42
CA PHE A 85 -3.48 8.86 7.03
C PHE A 85 -3.37 8.98 5.51
N ALA A 86 -2.90 7.95 4.81
CA ALA A 86 -2.76 7.98 3.35
C ALA A 86 -4.10 8.17 2.61
N ALA A 87 -5.21 7.68 3.20
CA ALA A 87 -6.54 7.81 2.65
C ALA A 87 -7.08 9.26 2.72
N ASP A 88 -6.81 9.97 3.82
CA ASP A 88 -7.20 11.39 3.97
C ASP A 88 -6.23 12.15 4.90
N PRO A 89 -5.06 12.58 4.39
CA PRO A 89 -4.05 13.23 5.21
C PRO A 89 -4.57 14.49 5.92
N LYS A 90 -5.40 15.28 5.23
CA LYS A 90 -5.89 16.57 5.74
C LYS A 90 -6.72 16.42 7.01
N LYS A 91 -7.45 15.30 7.14
CA LYS A 91 -8.21 14.97 8.35
C LYS A 91 -7.33 14.72 9.57
N TYR A 92 -6.14 14.18 9.36
CA TYR A 92 -5.24 13.72 10.42
C TYR A 92 -4.03 14.64 10.61
N VAL A 93 -4.06 15.86 10.07
CA VAL A 93 -3.01 16.86 10.27
C VAL A 93 -3.49 17.92 11.27
N PRO A 94 -2.72 18.23 12.31
CA PRO A 94 -3.02 19.34 13.21
C PRO A 94 -3.12 20.65 12.43
N HIS A 95 -4.24 21.37 12.56
CA HIS A 95 -4.49 22.59 11.79
C HIS A 95 -3.64 23.80 12.24
N ARG A 96 -2.90 23.67 13.36
CA ARG A 96 -1.92 24.66 13.83
C ARG A 96 -0.53 24.07 13.63
N GLY A 97 0.21 24.61 12.65
CA GLY A 97 1.58 24.20 12.35
C GLY A 97 2.52 24.55 13.49
N GLY A 98 2.89 23.56 14.30
CA GLY A 98 4.08 23.60 15.12
C GLY A 98 5.16 22.78 14.43
N TRP A 99 5.96 23.44 13.60
CA TRP A 99 7.21 22.88 13.05
C TRP A 99 8.23 22.75 14.18
#